data_AF-A0A2A3EXV1-F1
#
_entry.id   AF-A0A2A3EXV1-F1
#
_cell.length_a   1.000
_cell.length_b   1.000
_cell.length_c   1.000
_cell.angle_alpha   90.00
_cell.angle_beta   90.00
_cell.angle_gamma   90.00
#
_symmetry.space_group_name_H-M   'P 1'
#
loop_
_entity.id
_entity.type
_entity.pdbx_description
1 polymer ?
#
loop_
_entity_poly.entity_id
_entity_poly.type
_entity_poly.pdbx_seq_one_letter_code
_entity_poly.pdbx_strand_id
1 'polypeptide(L)'
;MTTTTLHARSTRDDDLVLEFGTRWAVFGGGNAEDIFMTFGWTEARYFRRLQVLAGRRFSPLDASLRHRLLAVCTERIQQIDHPPHPATKGPDHDSAPRTAARPSRH
;
A
#
# COMPACT_ATOMS: atom_id res chain seq x y z
N MET A 1 -14.52 26.69 -29.86
CA MET A 1 -14.68 26.15 -28.49
C MET A 1 -14.52 24.64 -28.58
N THR A 2 -13.34 24.09 -28.28
CA THR A 2 -13.09 22.64 -28.35
C THR A 2 -13.10 22.05 -26.95
N THR A 3 -14.21 21.40 -26.59
CA THR A 3 -14.35 20.68 -25.33
C THR A 3 -13.59 19.35 -25.39
N THR A 4 -12.42 19.33 -24.75
CA THR A 4 -12.01 18.36 -23.71
C THR A 4 -12.09 16.86 -24.05
N THR A 5 -11.01 16.32 -24.63
CA THR A 5 -10.71 14.86 -24.69
C THR A 5 -10.00 14.37 -23.41
N LEU A 6 -10.52 14.70 -22.22
CA LEU A 6 -9.95 14.27 -20.93
C LEU A 6 -10.64 13.03 -20.35
N HIS A 7 -11.85 12.70 -20.82
CA HIS A 7 -12.65 11.61 -20.28
C HIS A 7 -12.17 10.20 -20.69
N ALA A 8 -11.78 10.02 -21.96
CA ALA A 8 -11.36 8.71 -22.47
C ALA A 8 -10.07 8.17 -21.79
N ARG A 9 -9.16 9.08 -21.42
CA ARG A 9 -7.93 8.72 -20.71
C ARG A 9 -8.24 8.23 -19.29
N SER A 10 -9.16 8.89 -18.60
CA SER A 10 -9.57 8.50 -17.24
C SER A 10 -10.28 7.14 -17.19
N THR A 11 -11.03 6.75 -18.23
CA THR A 11 -11.63 5.40 -18.29
C THR A 11 -10.58 4.33 -18.53
N ARG A 12 -9.60 4.58 -19.42
CA ARG A 12 -8.51 3.64 -19.66
C ARG A 12 -7.62 3.46 -18.42
N ASP A 13 -7.37 4.54 -17.68
CA ASP A 13 -6.65 4.47 -16.40
C ASP A 13 -7.45 3.65 -15.35
N ASP A 14 -8.78 3.78 -15.31
CA ASP A 14 -9.62 2.99 -14.41
C ASP A 14 -9.58 1.48 -14.71
N ASP A 15 -9.62 1.12 -16.01
CA ASP A 15 -9.53 -0.28 -16.44
C ASP A 15 -8.16 -0.88 -16.08
N LEU A 16 -7.07 -0.12 -16.30
CA LEU A 16 -5.72 -0.54 -15.92
C LEU A 16 -5.56 -0.70 -14.40
N VAL A 17 -6.19 0.18 -13.60
CA VAL A 17 -6.19 0.06 -12.14
C VAL A 17 -6.90 -1.23 -11.71
N LEU A 18 -8.04 -1.57 -12.31
CA LEU A 18 -8.78 -2.80 -12.01
C LEU A 18 -8.03 -4.06 -12.45
N GLU A 19 -7.43 -4.04 -13.65
CA GLU A 19 -6.62 -5.15 -14.15
C GLU A 19 -5.42 -5.41 -13.24
N PHE A 20 -4.68 -4.36 -12.89
CA PHE A 20 -3.53 -4.46 -12.00
C PHE A 20 -3.97 -4.96 -10.62
N GLY A 21 -5.01 -4.36 -10.02
CA GLY A 21 -5.55 -4.79 -8.74
C GLY A 21 -5.94 -6.26 -8.74
N THR A 22 -6.60 -6.72 -9.79
CA THR A 22 -7.04 -8.11 -9.94
C THR A 22 -5.86 -9.07 -10.04
N ARG A 23 -4.84 -8.75 -10.84
CA ARG A 23 -3.61 -9.54 -10.99
C ARG A 23 -2.88 -9.73 -9.67
N TRP A 24 -2.82 -8.68 -8.85
CA TRP A 24 -2.06 -8.68 -7.60
C TRP A 24 -2.89 -8.99 -6.35
N ALA A 25 -4.20 -9.20 -6.49
CA ALA A 25 -5.10 -9.45 -5.36
C ALA A 25 -4.70 -10.68 -4.53
N VAL A 26 -4.12 -11.70 -5.15
CA VAL A 26 -3.65 -12.93 -4.48
C VAL A 26 -2.41 -12.71 -3.60
N PHE A 27 -1.65 -11.64 -3.85
CA PHE A 27 -0.43 -11.28 -3.12
C PHE A 27 -0.66 -10.17 -2.09
N GLY A 28 -1.92 -9.74 -1.90
CA GLY A 28 -2.23 -8.62 -1.00
C GLY A 28 -2.09 -7.24 -1.65
N GLY A 29 -2.04 -7.17 -2.99
CA GLY A 29 -1.84 -5.92 -3.74
C GLY A 29 -0.44 -5.82 -4.37
N GLY A 30 -0.29 -4.95 -5.37
CA GLY A 30 1.03 -4.66 -5.95
C GLY A 30 1.84 -3.76 -5.04
N ASN A 31 3.17 -3.81 -5.16
CA ASN A 31 4.07 -3.00 -4.35
C ASN A 31 4.08 -1.53 -4.82
N ALA A 32 4.47 -0.61 -3.93
CA ALA A 32 4.55 0.82 -4.19
C ALA A 32 5.42 1.18 -5.40
N GLU A 33 6.53 0.47 -5.61
CA GLU A 33 7.44 0.69 -6.73
C GLU A 33 6.78 0.33 -8.07
N ASP A 34 6.16 -0.84 -8.18
CA ASP A 34 5.45 -1.27 -9.39
C ASP A 34 4.29 -0.33 -9.73
N ILE A 35 3.56 0.13 -8.70
CA ILE A 35 2.49 1.12 -8.84
C ILE A 35 3.05 2.43 -9.40
N PHE A 36 4.16 2.92 -8.83
CA PHE A 36 4.79 4.16 -9.28
C PHE A 36 5.33 4.04 -10.71
N MET A 37 5.98 2.93 -11.06
CA MET A 37 6.47 2.70 -12.42
C MET A 37 5.34 2.56 -13.44
N THR A 38 4.23 1.91 -13.07
CA THR A 38 3.11 1.66 -13.99
C THR A 38 2.23 2.88 -14.19
N PHE A 39 1.92 3.61 -13.11
CA PHE A 39 0.91 4.68 -13.12
C PHE A 39 1.51 6.08 -12.89
N GLY A 40 2.75 6.18 -12.41
CA GLY A 40 3.32 7.44 -11.93
C GLY A 40 2.63 7.96 -10.67
N TRP A 41 1.91 7.11 -9.94
CA TRP A 41 1.09 7.49 -8.78
C TRP A 41 1.74 7.03 -7.49
N THR A 42 1.43 7.74 -6.41
CA THR A 42 1.72 7.22 -5.08
C THR A 42 0.82 6.02 -4.80
N GLU A 43 1.33 5.12 -3.96
CA GLU A 43 0.60 3.94 -3.52
C GLU A 43 -0.77 4.30 -2.90
N ALA A 44 -0.83 5.33 -2.07
CA ALA A 44 -2.07 5.82 -1.46
C ALA A 44 -3.12 6.22 -2.51
N ARG A 45 -2.68 6.95 -3.55
CA ARG A 45 -3.57 7.38 -4.64
C ARG A 45 -4.12 6.19 -5.41
N TYR A 46 -3.27 5.22 -5.69
CA TYR A 46 -3.66 3.99 -6.37
C TYR A 46 -4.70 3.19 -5.56
N PHE A 47 -4.44 2.87 -4.29
CA PHE A 47 -5.38 2.07 -3.48
C PHE A 47 -6.69 2.79 -3.21
N ARG A 48 -6.67 4.13 -3.02
CA ARG A 48 -7.92 4.92 -2.93
C ARG A 48 -8.72 4.86 -4.23
N ARG A 49 -8.06 4.92 -5.40
CA ARG A 49 -8.76 4.79 -6.69
C ARG A 49 -9.33 3.38 -6.87
N LEU A 50 -8.54 2.34 -6.58
CA LEU A 50 -8.98 0.95 -6.66
C LEU A 50 -10.18 0.67 -5.75
N GLN A 51 -10.19 1.21 -4.53
CA GLN A 51 -11.31 1.07 -3.60
C GLN A 51 -12.60 1.65 -4.18
N VAL A 52 -12.53 2.85 -4.76
CA VAL A 52 -13.69 3.49 -5.42
C VAL A 52 -14.20 2.63 -6.58
N LEU A 53 -13.30 2.12 -7.42
CA LEU A 53 -13.67 1.30 -8.57
C LEU A 53 -14.28 -0.05 -8.16
N ALA A 54 -13.66 -0.74 -7.20
CA ALA A 54 -14.17 -2.01 -6.67
C ALA A 54 -15.52 -1.82 -5.94
N GLY A 55 -15.77 -0.64 -5.37
CA GLY A 55 -17.05 -0.30 -4.72
C GLY A 55 -18.20 0.01 -5.68
N ARG A 56 -17.95 0.16 -6.99
CA ARG A 56 -19.02 0.44 -7.97
C ARG A 56 -19.93 -0.78 -8.16
N ARG A 57 -21.24 -0.57 -8.07
CA ARG A 57 -22.26 -1.63 -8.23
C ARG A 57 -22.24 -2.35 -9.58
N PHE A 58 -21.81 -1.67 -10.64
CA PHE A 58 -21.77 -2.20 -12.00
C PHE A 58 -20.38 -2.65 -12.44
N SER A 59 -19.44 -2.86 -11.50
CA SER A 59 -18.13 -3.39 -11.86
C SER A 59 -18.25 -4.85 -12.30
N PRO A 60 -17.59 -5.29 -13.39
CA PRO A 60 -17.64 -6.67 -13.89
C PRO A 60 -16.90 -7.68 -12.99
N LEU A 61 -16.59 -7.31 -11.74
CA LEU A 61 -15.87 -8.15 -10.78
C LEU A 61 -16.83 -9.10 -10.08
N ASP A 62 -16.44 -10.36 -9.94
CA ASP A 62 -17.11 -11.31 -9.06
C ASP A 62 -17.15 -10.83 -7.60
N ALA A 63 -18.17 -11.24 -6.86
CA ALA A 63 -18.37 -10.82 -5.46
C ALA A 63 -17.16 -11.15 -4.56
N SER A 64 -16.56 -12.33 -4.76
CA SER A 64 -15.39 -12.81 -4.00
C SER A 64 -14.15 -11.96 -4.27
N LEU A 65 -13.89 -11.65 -5.55
CA LEU A 65 -12.76 -10.81 -5.96
C LEU A 65 -12.94 -9.38 -5.47
N ARG A 66 -14.16 -8.84 -5.57
CA ARG A 66 -14.51 -7.52 -5.02
C ARG A 66 -14.24 -7.43 -3.53
N HIS A 67 -14.69 -8.41 -2.76
CA HIS A 67 -14.46 -8.45 -1.32
C HIS A 67 -12.96 -8.48 -1.00
N ARG A 68 -12.20 -9.30 -1.72
CA ARG A 68 -10.74 -9.37 -1.56
C ARG A 68 -10.05 -8.04 -1.87
N LEU A 69 -10.42 -7.38 -2.97
CA LEU A 69 -9.85 -6.09 -3.36
C LEU A 69 -10.15 -5.01 -2.31
N LEU A 70 -11.39 -4.95 -1.81
CA LEU A 70 -11.78 -3.99 -0.78
C LEU A 70 -11.04 -4.23 0.55
N ALA A 71 -10.86 -5.50 0.94
CA ALA A 71 -10.09 -5.86 2.12
C ALA A 71 -8.63 -5.38 1.99
N VAL A 72 -7.98 -5.72 0.86
CA VAL A 72 -6.62 -5.26 0.55
C VAL A 72 -6.51 -3.73 0.58
N CYS A 73 -7.43 -3.01 -0.06
CA CYS A 73 -7.41 -1.55 -0.06
C CYS A 73 -7.50 -0.98 1.36
N THR A 74 -8.36 -1.55 2.21
CA THR A 74 -8.56 -1.08 3.58
C THR A 74 -7.29 -1.25 4.40
N GLU A 75 -6.69 -2.45 4.37
CA GLU A 75 -5.45 -2.75 5.08
C GLU A 75 -4.29 -1.83 4.63
N ARG A 76 -4.10 -1.68 3.31
CA ARG A 76 -3.00 -0.87 2.77
C ARG A 76 -3.18 0.61 3.07
N ILE A 77 -4.39 1.16 2.94
CA ILE A 77 -4.66 2.57 3.26
C ILE A 77 -4.38 2.83 4.75
N GLN A 78 -4.79 1.93 5.65
CA GLN A 78 -4.50 2.05 7.08
C GLN A 78 -2.99 2.03 7.37
N GLN A 79 -2.23 1.15 6.72
CA GLN A 79 -0.76 1.09 6.85
C GLN A 79 -0.04 2.32 6.30
N ILE A 80 -0.64 3.06 5.36
CA ILE A 80 -0.05 4.27 4.79
C ILE A 80 -0.41 5.50 5.63
N ASP A 81 -1.68 5.60 6.05
CA ASP A 81 -2.15 6.70 6.91
C ASP A 81 -1.57 6.58 8.33
N HIS A 82 -1.23 5.37 8.79
CA HIS A 82 -0.43 5.17 9.99
C HIS A 82 1.05 5.05 9.61
N PRO A 83 1.89 6.08 9.82
CA PRO A 83 3.32 5.94 9.58
C PRO A 83 3.83 4.75 10.41
N PRO A 84 4.74 3.92 9.88
CA PRO A 84 5.27 2.80 10.64
C PRO A 84 5.90 3.37 11.90
N HIS A 85 5.26 3.10 13.05
CA HIS A 85 5.97 3.17 14.32
C HIS A 85 7.24 2.36 14.12
N PRO A 86 8.45 2.91 14.37
CA PRO A 86 9.68 2.22 14.09
C PRO A 86 9.60 0.88 14.81
N ALA A 87 9.49 -0.20 14.02
CA ALA A 87 9.71 -1.54 14.49
C ALA A 87 11.16 -1.55 14.94
N THR A 88 11.33 -1.46 16.26
CA THR A 88 12.57 -1.63 16.99
C THR A 88 13.22 -2.92 16.49
N LYS A 89 14.16 -2.79 15.56
CA LYS A 89 15.01 -3.90 15.12
C LYS A 89 16.43 -3.40 14.89
N GLY A 90 17.03 -2.96 15.98
CA GLY A 90 18.42 -3.30 16.25
C GLY A 90 18.41 -4.26 17.43
N PRO A 91 18.74 -5.56 17.27
CA PRO A 91 19.34 -6.24 18.40
C PRO A 91 20.71 -5.58 18.60
N ASP A 92 20.87 -4.92 19.75
CA ASP A 92 22.16 -4.48 20.30
C ASP A 92 23.21 -5.58 20.18
N HIS A 93 23.95 -5.57 19.06
CA HIS A 93 25.27 -6.15 19.04
C HIS A 93 26.20 -5.07 19.61
N ASP A 94 26.82 -5.43 20.73
CA ASP A 94 27.91 -4.72 21.39
C ASP A 94 27.50 -3.65 22.43
N SER A 95 27.16 -4.12 23.62
CA SER A 95 27.32 -3.34 24.87
C SER A 95 27.68 -4.28 26.02
N ALA A 96 28.91 -4.75 26.03
CA ALA A 96 29.55 -5.20 27.25
C ALA A 96 30.41 -4.05 27.79
N PRO A 97 29.96 -3.28 28.80
CA PRO A 97 30.86 -2.38 29.48
C PRO A 97 31.76 -3.18 30.42
N ARG A 98 33.07 -3.11 30.16
CA ARG A 98 34.11 -3.36 31.16
C ARG A 98 33.86 -2.43 32.35
N THR A 99 33.52 -2.98 33.50
CA THR A 99 33.67 -2.26 34.78
C THR A 99 34.74 -2.95 35.60
N ALA A 100 35.95 -2.41 35.49
CA ALA A 100 36.99 -2.58 36.48
C ALA A 100 36.64 -1.79 37.76
N ALA A 101 37.22 -2.24 38.87
CA ALA A 101 37.48 -1.53 40.15
C ALA A 101 36.54 -1.79 41.36
N ARG A 102 37.08 -2.58 42.30
CA ARG A 102 36.99 -2.46 43.78
C ARG A 102 37.25 -0.99 44.21
N PRO A 103 36.82 -0.47 45.40
CA PRO A 103 37.05 -1.11 46.71
C PRO A 103 36.04 -0.85 47.89
N SER A 104 36.20 -1.69 48.94
CA SER A 104 36.15 -1.45 50.41
C SER A 104 34.91 -0.92 51.19
N ARG A 105 34.66 -1.67 52.27
CA ARG A 105 34.29 -1.31 53.67
C ARG A 105 32.79 -1.21 54.07
N HIS A 106 32.36 -2.14 54.92
CA HIS A 106 32.02 -1.88 56.33
C HIS A 106 32.27 -3.13 57.18
#